data_AF-A0A090VT78-F1
#
_entry.id   AF-A0A090VT78-F1
#
_cell.length_a   1.000
_cell.length_b   1.000
_cell.length_c   1.000
_cell.angle_alpha   90.00
_cell.angle_beta   90.00
_cell.angle_gamma   90.00
#
_symmetry.space_group_name_H-M   'P 1'
#
loop_
_entity.id
_entity.type
_entity.pdbx_description
1 polymer ?
#
loop_
_entity_poly.entity_id
_entity_poly.type
_entity_poly.pdbx_seq_one_letter_code
_entity_poly.pdbx_strand_id
1 'polypeptide(L)'
;MCDKLGLVATLEIPFVNKAAANEAGKQNTVNMLKEAIRFNYNHPSIVAWNLGNETTMKAPDTFGEDYIKHFVSTHEVLAQTIKEEDKTRYSYSVFFREPAYQDRLGIRVTDLVGYNKYYGWYVEELEDIDKNLRNLVSRSLELDPDKPFILSEYGGGADPRLRSYNPTRFDFSVDYQFLLHKHYMKTILDIPEIVGANVWNYADFQVEHRKDAVPHINSKGLVSAKREKKDVYYLYQALLKNTPFLAISSKSWNKRSGIADAKDATFATQPITIVGNGKDVEVFLNGTSLGKKAFEFSTATFDIPFVKGQNLIEAISEKEGKLLKDVAFVDFNLIPKDLKSNTNKFEEIAINVGSYCYFIESDNMDYLWMPDKAYEKGGFGYIGGDFLKHPSKRRNAIGTDVSVKGTENDPIYQTQRIGIESYRFDVPDGTYELSLLLAELKTNDENIMDIMVNGKTIWSNINLKKAYGNDRGIAKRFLVSSNDNKGIIVDFKAKKGKTRLSGIKLRKVN
;
A
#
# COMPACT_ATOMS: atom_id res chain seq x y z
N MET A 1 9.64 -13.55 -25.34
CA MET A 1 9.66 -12.06 -25.24
C MET A 1 10.95 -11.57 -24.60
N CYS A 2 11.41 -12.17 -23.48
CA CYS A 2 12.65 -11.78 -22.83
C CYS A 2 13.86 -11.73 -23.78
N ASP A 3 14.08 -12.78 -24.60
CA ASP A 3 15.17 -12.76 -25.59
C ASP A 3 15.06 -11.58 -26.57
N LYS A 4 13.86 -11.35 -27.10
CA LYS A 4 13.60 -10.31 -28.11
C LYS A 4 13.74 -8.89 -27.56
N LEU A 5 13.43 -8.70 -26.27
CA LEU A 5 13.47 -7.40 -25.61
C LEU A 5 14.76 -7.16 -24.82
N GLY A 6 15.66 -8.15 -24.73
CA GLY A 6 16.89 -8.05 -23.96
C GLY A 6 16.66 -8.02 -22.44
N LEU A 7 15.74 -8.84 -21.93
CA LEU A 7 15.50 -8.99 -20.49
C LEU A 7 16.25 -10.21 -19.95
N VAL A 8 17.06 -10.04 -18.91
CA VAL A 8 17.68 -11.13 -18.17
C VAL A 8 16.67 -11.77 -17.23
N ALA A 9 16.63 -13.10 -17.18
CA ALA A 9 15.65 -13.86 -16.42
C ALA A 9 16.29 -14.97 -15.58
N THR A 10 15.69 -15.24 -14.44
CA THR A 10 15.82 -16.50 -13.70
C THR A 10 14.52 -17.27 -13.83
N LEU A 11 14.57 -18.59 -13.97
CA LEU A 11 13.36 -19.42 -14.05
C LEU A 11 13.30 -20.37 -12.86
N GLU A 12 12.13 -20.46 -12.21
CA GLU A 12 11.91 -21.33 -11.06
C GLU A 12 10.84 -22.40 -11.30
N ILE A 13 10.97 -23.51 -10.57
CA ILE A 13 9.89 -24.47 -10.35
C ILE A 13 9.15 -24.16 -9.03
N PRO A 14 7.89 -24.61 -8.85
CA PRO A 14 7.08 -24.27 -7.67
C PRO A 14 7.43 -25.13 -6.43
N PHE A 15 8.71 -25.29 -6.14
CA PHE A 15 9.21 -25.91 -4.91
C PHE A 15 9.21 -24.88 -3.76
N VAL A 16 8.07 -24.72 -3.08
CA VAL A 16 7.80 -23.57 -2.20
C VAL A 16 7.27 -23.97 -0.81
N ASN A 17 7.64 -23.21 0.23
CA ASN A 17 7.15 -23.26 1.63
C ASN A 17 7.45 -24.53 2.46
N LYS A 18 6.94 -25.68 2.01
CA LYS A 18 7.09 -26.98 2.63
C LYS A 18 7.36 -27.97 1.52
N ALA A 19 8.65 -28.18 1.24
CA ALA A 19 9.13 -29.22 0.36
C ALA A 19 8.47 -30.57 0.71
N ALA A 20 8.09 -31.34 -0.31
CA ALA A 20 7.59 -32.69 -0.11
C ALA A 20 8.68 -33.55 0.55
N ALA A 21 8.37 -34.05 1.75
CA ALA A 21 9.32 -34.78 2.59
C ALA A 21 9.33 -36.29 2.30
N ASN A 22 9.07 -36.66 1.04
CA ASN A 22 9.08 -38.05 0.60
C ASN A 22 9.73 -38.16 -0.78
N GLU A 23 10.18 -39.37 -1.12
CA GLU A 23 10.90 -39.65 -2.37
C GLU A 23 10.04 -39.39 -3.62
N ALA A 24 8.74 -39.69 -3.58
CA ALA A 24 7.85 -39.41 -4.72
C ALA A 24 7.79 -37.91 -5.04
N GLY A 25 7.70 -37.07 -4.01
CA GLY A 25 7.70 -35.62 -4.15
C GLY A 25 9.06 -35.07 -4.59
N LYS A 26 10.16 -35.62 -4.06
CA LYS A 26 11.52 -35.31 -4.52
C LYS A 26 11.67 -35.63 -6.01
N GLN A 27 11.31 -36.84 -6.44
CA GLN A 27 11.40 -37.26 -7.84
C GLN A 27 10.54 -36.40 -8.77
N ASN A 28 9.31 -36.07 -8.35
CA ASN A 28 8.45 -35.16 -9.12
C ASN A 28 9.09 -33.77 -9.26
N THR A 29 9.72 -33.26 -8.20
CA THR A 29 10.43 -31.97 -8.22
C THR A 29 11.62 -32.00 -9.18
N VAL A 30 12.39 -33.09 -9.18
CA VAL A 30 13.48 -33.31 -10.15
C VAL A 30 12.96 -33.37 -11.58
N ASN A 31 11.85 -34.07 -11.82
CA ASN A 31 11.25 -34.16 -13.16
C ASN A 31 10.78 -32.79 -13.66
N MET A 32 10.07 -32.02 -12.84
CA MET A 32 9.66 -30.66 -13.17
C MET A 32 10.86 -29.76 -13.50
N LEU A 33 11.96 -29.89 -12.75
CA LEU A 33 13.18 -29.12 -13.02
C LEU A 33 13.78 -29.48 -14.38
N LYS A 34 13.91 -30.78 -14.69
CA LYS A 34 14.41 -31.25 -15.99
C LYS A 34 13.52 -30.78 -17.14
N GLU A 35 12.21 -30.89 -16.98
CA GLU A 35 11.23 -30.41 -17.97
C GLU A 35 11.36 -28.90 -18.19
N ALA A 36 11.43 -28.12 -17.11
CA ALA A 36 11.59 -26.66 -17.18
C ALA A 36 12.89 -26.25 -17.90
N ILE A 37 14.02 -26.90 -17.57
CA ILE A 37 15.31 -26.63 -18.22
C ILE A 37 15.26 -27.00 -19.69
N ARG A 38 14.87 -28.24 -20.03
CA ARG A 38 14.87 -28.73 -21.41
C ARG A 38 13.91 -27.95 -22.31
N PHE A 39 12.72 -27.63 -21.81
CA PHE A 39 11.73 -26.85 -22.55
C PHE A 39 12.25 -25.44 -22.86
N ASN A 40 12.97 -24.81 -21.91
CA ASN A 40 13.42 -23.44 -22.02
C ASN A 40 14.90 -23.27 -22.39
N TYR A 41 15.60 -24.36 -22.76
CA TYR A 41 17.06 -24.40 -22.88
C TYR A 41 17.65 -23.38 -23.86
N ASN A 42 16.94 -23.13 -24.97
CA ASN A 42 17.41 -22.27 -26.07
C ASN A 42 17.09 -20.79 -25.87
N HIS A 43 16.69 -20.37 -24.66
CA HIS A 43 16.44 -18.96 -24.33
C HIS A 43 17.69 -18.31 -23.74
N PRO A 44 18.45 -17.48 -24.49
CA PRO A 44 19.62 -16.79 -23.98
C PRO A 44 19.30 -15.77 -22.88
N SER A 45 18.03 -15.34 -22.76
CA SER A 45 17.60 -14.49 -21.65
C SER A 45 17.70 -15.16 -20.28
N ILE A 46 17.59 -16.48 -20.21
CA ILE A 46 17.67 -17.20 -18.94
C ILE A 46 19.14 -17.34 -18.56
N VAL A 47 19.52 -16.88 -17.37
CA VAL A 47 20.92 -16.93 -16.88
C VAL A 47 21.09 -17.83 -15.67
N ALA A 48 19.99 -18.16 -14.98
CA ALA A 48 20.01 -19.07 -13.85
C ALA A 48 18.71 -19.89 -13.72
N TRP A 49 18.86 -21.11 -13.26
CA TRP A 49 17.77 -22.03 -12.91
C TRP A 49 17.60 -22.05 -11.39
N ASN A 50 16.42 -21.68 -10.92
CA ASN A 50 16.08 -21.63 -9.49
C ASN A 50 15.44 -22.93 -9.04
N LEU A 51 15.99 -23.53 -7.99
CA LEU A 51 15.46 -24.76 -7.40
C LEU A 51 14.17 -24.56 -6.60
N GLY A 52 13.92 -23.36 -6.06
CA GLY A 52 12.71 -23.11 -5.27
C GLY A 52 12.78 -21.84 -4.41
N ASN A 53 11.69 -21.59 -3.68
CA ASN A 53 11.46 -20.35 -2.94
C ASN A 53 10.98 -20.60 -1.51
N GLU A 54 11.66 -20.02 -0.52
CA GLU A 54 11.27 -20.05 0.90
C GLU A 54 10.94 -21.45 1.45
N THR A 55 11.69 -22.47 1.04
CA THR A 55 11.43 -23.89 1.31
C THR A 55 11.41 -24.26 2.81
N THR A 56 11.91 -23.36 3.67
CA THR A 56 11.93 -23.48 5.13
C THR A 56 10.83 -22.67 5.84
N MET A 57 9.86 -22.08 5.13
CA MET A 57 8.87 -21.17 5.73
C MET A 57 7.87 -21.89 6.62
N LYS A 58 7.45 -23.08 6.20
CA LYS A 58 6.55 -23.95 6.97
C LYS A 58 7.29 -25.18 7.51
N ALA A 59 8.61 -25.06 7.67
CA ALA A 59 9.43 -26.06 8.35
C ALA A 59 9.05 -26.13 9.84
N PRO A 60 8.70 -27.31 10.40
CA PRO A 60 8.60 -27.55 11.84
C PRO A 60 9.80 -27.05 12.65
N ASP A 61 9.56 -26.69 13.91
CA ASP A 61 10.61 -26.26 14.85
C ASP A 61 11.51 -27.44 15.29
N THR A 62 10.98 -28.67 15.26
CA THR A 62 11.71 -29.91 15.53
C THR A 62 11.51 -30.88 14.37
N PHE A 63 12.61 -31.34 13.81
CA PHE A 63 12.62 -32.44 12.85
C PHE A 63 13.26 -33.67 13.46
N GLY A 64 12.77 -34.86 13.11
CA GLY A 64 13.61 -36.05 13.19
C GLY A 64 14.75 -35.94 12.19
N GLU A 65 15.92 -36.48 12.52
CA GLU A 65 17.11 -36.41 11.66
C GLU A 65 16.84 -36.80 10.21
N ASP A 66 15.97 -37.79 9.98
CA ASP A 66 15.64 -38.29 8.65
C ASP A 66 14.95 -37.26 7.76
N TYR A 67 14.11 -36.39 8.33
CA TYR A 67 13.52 -35.30 7.56
C TYR A 67 14.58 -34.32 7.10
N ILE A 68 15.49 -33.92 8.00
CA ILE A 68 16.57 -32.98 7.67
C ILE A 68 17.45 -33.60 6.59
N LYS A 69 17.87 -34.86 6.76
CA LYS A 69 18.66 -35.59 5.76
C LYS A 69 17.96 -35.62 4.40
N HIS A 70 16.66 -35.94 4.36
CA HIS A 70 15.87 -35.94 3.13
C HIS A 70 15.77 -34.55 2.48
N PHE A 71 15.53 -33.53 3.29
CA PHE A 71 15.37 -32.14 2.84
C PHE A 71 16.66 -31.59 2.24
N VAL A 72 17.80 -31.80 2.92
CA VAL A 72 19.13 -31.42 2.44
C VAL A 72 19.47 -32.18 1.16
N SER A 73 19.30 -33.51 1.17
CA SER A 73 19.51 -34.35 -0.03
C SER A 73 18.66 -33.90 -1.21
N THR A 74 17.44 -33.41 -0.97
CA THR A 74 16.60 -32.85 -2.03
C THR A 74 17.21 -31.59 -2.66
N HIS A 75 17.73 -30.67 -1.85
CA HIS A 75 18.40 -29.46 -2.37
C HIS A 75 19.67 -29.80 -3.16
N GLU A 76 20.49 -30.72 -2.63
CA GLU A 76 21.71 -31.20 -3.30
C GLU A 76 21.38 -31.84 -4.66
N VAL A 77 20.40 -32.75 -4.71
CA VAL A 77 20.01 -33.42 -5.95
C VAL A 77 19.46 -32.43 -6.98
N LEU A 78 18.70 -31.42 -6.56
CA LEU A 78 18.19 -30.40 -7.49
C LEU A 78 19.32 -29.52 -8.03
N ALA A 79 20.24 -29.07 -7.17
CA ALA A 79 21.41 -28.29 -7.59
C ALA A 79 22.30 -29.09 -8.56
N GLN A 80 22.52 -30.37 -8.27
CA GLN A 80 23.27 -31.29 -9.13
C GLN A 80 22.55 -31.50 -10.47
N THR A 81 21.22 -31.69 -10.45
CA THR A 81 20.40 -31.85 -11.66
C THR A 81 20.55 -30.65 -12.60
N ILE A 82 20.58 -29.42 -12.07
CA ILE A 82 20.82 -28.21 -12.89
C ILE A 82 22.16 -28.33 -13.62
N LYS A 83 23.23 -28.69 -12.92
CA LYS A 83 24.58 -28.80 -13.49
C LYS A 83 24.72 -29.93 -14.51
N GLU A 84 23.95 -31.00 -14.37
CA GLU A 84 23.90 -32.10 -15.32
C GLU A 84 23.16 -31.73 -16.61
N GLU A 85 22.02 -31.03 -16.49
CA GLU A 85 21.18 -30.64 -17.63
C GLU A 85 21.72 -29.40 -18.36
N ASP A 86 22.37 -28.47 -17.64
CA ASP A 86 22.88 -27.22 -18.20
C ASP A 86 24.17 -26.72 -17.51
N LYS A 87 25.31 -26.91 -18.17
CA LYS A 87 26.62 -26.42 -17.71
C LYS A 87 26.90 -24.95 -18.04
N THR A 88 26.00 -24.29 -18.77
CA THR A 88 26.21 -22.93 -19.29
C THR A 88 25.55 -21.84 -18.44
N ARG A 89 24.71 -22.22 -17.48
CA ARG A 89 23.93 -21.31 -16.63
C ARG A 89 24.14 -21.60 -15.15
N TYR A 90 23.81 -20.62 -14.32
CA TYR A 90 23.95 -20.72 -12.87
C TYR A 90 22.80 -21.54 -12.23
N SER A 91 23.09 -22.17 -11.09
CA SER A 91 22.06 -22.65 -10.17
C SER A 91 21.73 -21.57 -9.14
N TYR A 92 20.46 -21.47 -8.75
CA TYR A 92 19.95 -20.42 -7.87
C TYR A 92 19.00 -20.98 -6.80
N SER A 93 19.00 -20.39 -5.60
CA SER A 93 18.07 -20.70 -4.51
C SER A 93 17.56 -19.42 -3.87
N VAL A 94 16.29 -19.39 -3.45
CA VAL A 94 15.70 -18.24 -2.74
C VAL A 94 15.27 -18.60 -1.32
N PHE A 95 15.68 -17.76 -0.35
CA PHE A 95 15.46 -17.95 1.07
C PHE A 95 14.75 -16.75 1.71
N PHE A 96 14.06 -16.96 2.85
CA PHE A 96 13.51 -15.86 3.66
C PHE A 96 14.19 -15.70 5.03
N ARG A 97 14.74 -16.79 5.59
CA ARG A 97 15.50 -16.75 6.86
C ARG A 97 16.92 -16.24 6.63
N GLU A 98 17.61 -15.98 7.73
CA GLU A 98 18.97 -15.44 7.73
C GLU A 98 20.00 -16.41 7.12
N PRO A 99 21.09 -15.90 6.50
CA PRO A 99 22.10 -16.72 5.84
C PRO A 99 22.63 -17.89 6.69
N ALA A 100 23.02 -17.62 7.95
CA ALA A 100 23.56 -18.62 8.86
C ALA A 100 22.58 -19.77 9.19
N TYR A 101 21.27 -19.53 9.10
CA TYR A 101 20.28 -20.61 9.29
C TYR A 101 20.35 -21.61 8.12
N GLN A 102 20.40 -21.10 6.89
CA GLN A 102 20.45 -21.92 5.68
C GLN A 102 21.79 -22.63 5.51
N ASP A 103 22.86 -21.96 5.91
CA ASP A 103 24.21 -22.48 5.91
C ASP A 103 24.37 -23.68 6.85
N ARG A 104 23.95 -23.51 8.11
CA ARG A 104 23.95 -24.59 9.12
C ARG A 104 23.06 -25.77 8.71
N LEU A 105 21.98 -25.53 7.98
CA LEU A 105 21.17 -26.61 7.43
C LEU A 105 21.85 -27.33 6.26
N GLY A 106 22.85 -26.74 5.62
CA GLY A 106 23.52 -27.31 4.45
C GLY A 106 22.78 -27.12 3.14
N ILE A 107 21.93 -26.08 3.02
CA ILE A 107 21.10 -25.86 1.81
C ILE A 107 21.56 -24.67 0.94
N ARG A 108 22.67 -24.00 1.28
CA ARG A 108 23.29 -22.95 0.44
C ARG A 108 24.18 -23.53 -0.69
N VAL A 109 23.66 -24.56 -1.37
CA VAL A 109 24.40 -25.41 -2.33
C VAL A 109 24.47 -24.87 -3.77
N THR A 110 23.82 -23.74 -4.05
CA THR A 110 23.76 -23.15 -5.41
C THR A 110 24.83 -22.10 -5.65
N ASP A 111 25.05 -21.76 -6.94
CA ASP A 111 26.01 -20.71 -7.33
C ASP A 111 25.54 -19.33 -6.85
N LEU A 112 24.23 -19.05 -6.99
CA LEU A 112 23.61 -17.78 -6.60
C LEU A 112 22.70 -18.01 -5.39
N VAL A 113 22.53 -17.00 -4.53
CA VAL A 113 21.56 -17.02 -3.43
C VAL A 113 20.70 -15.76 -3.40
N GLY A 114 19.41 -15.97 -3.15
CA GLY A 114 18.39 -14.95 -3.09
C GLY A 114 17.84 -14.82 -1.68
N TYR A 115 17.57 -13.60 -1.23
CA TYR A 115 16.85 -13.37 0.02
C TYR A 115 15.61 -12.50 -0.18
N ASN A 116 14.45 -13.04 0.21
CA ASN A 116 13.19 -12.31 0.26
C ASN A 116 13.15 -11.50 1.56
N LYS A 117 13.11 -10.16 1.45
CA LYS A 117 13.07 -9.27 2.61
C LYS A 117 12.10 -8.13 2.43
N TYR A 118 11.32 -7.93 3.48
CA TYR A 118 10.21 -6.98 3.56
C TYR A 118 10.39 -6.01 4.73
N TYR A 119 11.60 -5.47 4.86
CA TYR A 119 11.95 -4.39 5.79
C TYR A 119 11.10 -3.14 5.48
N GLY A 120 10.62 -2.46 6.51
CA GLY A 120 9.65 -1.37 6.35
C GLY A 120 8.26 -1.85 5.90
N TRP A 121 7.99 -3.15 5.83
CA TRP A 121 6.62 -3.66 5.64
C TRP A 121 6.27 -4.61 6.77
N TYR A 122 6.73 -5.88 6.68
CA TYR A 122 6.43 -6.91 7.68
C TYR A 122 7.29 -6.80 8.94
N VAL A 123 8.42 -6.07 8.89
CA VAL A 123 9.39 -5.94 9.97
C VAL A 123 10.01 -4.54 9.90
N GLU A 124 10.23 -3.90 11.06
CA GLU A 124 10.90 -2.59 11.20
C GLU A 124 10.24 -1.45 10.40
N GLU A 125 10.86 -0.27 10.40
CA GLU A 125 10.36 0.94 9.72
C GLU A 125 11.22 1.30 8.49
N LEU A 126 10.81 2.31 7.72
CA LEU A 126 11.46 2.69 6.45
C LEU A 126 12.92 3.11 6.64
N GLU A 127 13.21 3.75 7.76
CA GLU A 127 14.52 4.29 8.11
C GLU A 127 15.56 3.19 8.36
N ASP A 128 15.11 1.99 8.72
CA ASP A 128 15.98 0.85 9.01
C ASP A 128 16.38 0.03 7.77
N ILE A 129 15.75 0.26 6.62
CA ILE A 129 15.95 -0.52 5.38
C ILE A 129 17.43 -0.54 4.97
N ASP A 130 18.10 0.62 4.98
CA ASP A 130 19.50 0.73 4.54
C ASP A 130 20.42 -0.14 5.40
N LYS A 131 20.37 0.08 6.71
CA LYS A 131 21.14 -0.66 7.71
C LYS A 131 20.86 -2.16 7.60
N ASN A 132 19.61 -2.57 7.47
CA ASN A 132 19.23 -3.97 7.48
C ASN A 132 19.65 -4.72 6.22
N LEU A 133 19.58 -4.08 5.05
CA LEU A 133 20.10 -4.66 3.81
C LEU A 133 21.61 -4.80 3.85
N ARG A 134 22.35 -3.77 4.30
CA ARG A 134 23.82 -3.88 4.48
C ARG A 134 24.19 -5.02 5.42
N ASN A 135 23.54 -5.10 6.59
CA ASN A 135 23.78 -6.17 7.55
C ASN A 135 23.46 -7.56 6.98
N LEU A 136 22.41 -7.68 6.16
CA LEU A 136 22.08 -8.95 5.51
C LEU A 136 23.14 -9.37 4.48
N VAL A 137 23.60 -8.42 3.65
CA VAL A 137 24.65 -8.64 2.67
C VAL A 137 25.96 -9.05 3.36
N SER A 138 26.41 -8.28 4.36
CA SER A 138 27.61 -8.61 5.15
C SER A 138 27.57 -10.02 5.72
N ARG A 139 26.45 -10.41 6.36
CA ARG A 139 26.29 -11.76 6.93
C ARG A 139 26.22 -12.87 5.88
N SER A 140 25.86 -12.58 4.63
CA SER A 140 25.92 -13.56 3.55
C SER A 140 27.35 -13.77 3.06
N LEU A 141 28.09 -12.67 2.90
CA LEU A 141 29.49 -12.66 2.45
C LEU A 141 30.46 -13.19 3.51
N GLU A 142 30.17 -13.04 4.80
CA GLU A 142 30.92 -13.66 5.89
C GLU A 142 30.99 -15.19 5.78
N LEU A 143 29.95 -15.81 5.19
CA LEU A 143 29.89 -17.25 4.99
C LEU A 143 30.56 -17.69 3.69
N ASP A 144 30.45 -16.88 2.64
CA ASP A 144 31.04 -17.12 1.33
C ASP A 144 31.22 -15.78 0.59
N PRO A 145 32.44 -15.20 0.59
CA PRO A 145 32.70 -13.86 0.04
C PRO A 145 32.46 -13.74 -1.47
N ASP A 146 32.53 -14.86 -2.20
CA ASP A 146 32.41 -14.87 -3.66
C ASP A 146 30.99 -15.23 -4.12
N LYS A 147 30.08 -15.58 -3.20
CA LYS A 147 28.72 -16.01 -3.53
C LYS A 147 27.82 -14.82 -3.87
N PRO A 148 27.36 -14.67 -5.13
CA PRO A 148 26.58 -13.49 -5.51
C PRO A 148 25.21 -13.45 -4.82
N PHE A 149 24.85 -12.25 -4.36
CA PHE A 149 23.64 -11.98 -3.59
C PHE A 149 22.58 -11.30 -4.46
N ILE A 150 21.36 -11.86 -4.47
CA ILE A 150 20.19 -11.25 -5.10
C ILE A 150 19.15 -10.91 -4.02
N LEU A 151 18.65 -9.68 -4.01
CA LEU A 151 17.45 -9.34 -3.26
C LEU A 151 16.23 -9.83 -4.04
N SER A 152 15.82 -11.07 -3.80
CA SER A 152 14.89 -11.83 -4.66
C SER A 152 13.44 -11.42 -4.54
N GLU A 153 13.04 -10.83 -3.42
CA GLU A 153 11.75 -10.18 -3.27
C GLU A 153 11.86 -9.00 -2.29
N TYR A 154 11.25 -7.88 -2.67
CA TYR A 154 10.96 -6.75 -1.78
C TYR A 154 9.74 -5.98 -2.29
N GLY A 155 8.95 -5.41 -1.38
CA GLY A 155 7.81 -4.56 -1.75
C GLY A 155 6.75 -4.41 -0.66
N GLY A 156 5.78 -3.54 -0.91
CA GLY A 156 4.69 -3.22 0.01
C GLY A 156 3.36 -3.13 -0.72
N GLY A 157 2.27 -3.49 -0.04
CA GLY A 157 0.94 -3.48 -0.64
C GLY A 157 0.40 -2.06 -0.75
N ALA A 158 -0.32 -1.78 -1.84
CA ALA A 158 -1.05 -0.52 -2.01
C ALA A 158 -2.42 -0.77 -2.65
N ASP A 159 -3.46 -0.19 -2.06
CA ASP A 159 -4.76 -0.02 -2.67
C ASP A 159 -4.77 1.33 -3.43
N PRO A 160 -5.02 1.36 -4.75
CA PRO A 160 -5.13 2.60 -5.52
C PRO A 160 -6.15 3.60 -4.97
N ARG A 161 -7.11 3.14 -4.15
CA ARG A 161 -8.13 3.95 -3.49
C ARG A 161 -7.64 4.65 -2.23
N LEU A 162 -6.47 4.32 -1.70
CA LEU A 162 -5.93 4.90 -0.46
C LEU A 162 -4.78 5.86 -0.75
N ARG A 163 -4.91 7.07 -0.22
CA ARG A 163 -3.90 8.13 -0.35
C ARG A 163 -3.62 8.77 1.00
N SER A 164 -2.38 9.16 1.26
CA SER A 164 -2.01 9.75 2.54
C SER A 164 -0.90 10.79 2.38
N TYR A 165 -1.08 11.93 3.05
CA TYR A 165 0.00 12.90 3.26
C TYR A 165 0.84 12.59 4.50
N ASN A 166 0.42 11.62 5.32
CA ASN A 166 1.18 11.07 6.43
C ASN A 166 1.20 9.53 6.33
N PRO A 167 1.84 8.98 5.28
CA PRO A 167 1.83 7.55 5.03
C PRO A 167 2.53 6.81 6.17
N THR A 168 1.92 5.73 6.63
CA THR A 168 2.43 4.89 7.71
C THR A 168 2.47 3.44 7.27
N ARG A 169 3.37 2.67 7.88
CA ARG A 169 3.50 1.24 7.58
C ARG A 169 2.16 0.55 7.64
N PHE A 170 1.88 -0.33 6.67
CA PHE A 170 0.64 -1.10 6.61
C PHE A 170 -0.68 -0.31 6.43
N ASP A 171 -0.65 0.99 6.12
CA ASP A 171 -1.88 1.73 5.79
C ASP A 171 -2.40 1.47 4.36
N PHE A 172 -1.63 0.75 3.54
CA PHE A 172 -1.93 0.43 2.13
C PHE A 172 -2.12 1.65 1.22
N SER A 173 -1.67 2.84 1.64
CA SER A 173 -1.64 4.01 0.77
C SER A 173 -0.65 3.82 -0.37
N VAL A 174 -1.01 4.34 -1.55
CA VAL A 174 -0.07 4.39 -2.69
C VAL A 174 1.19 5.19 -2.35
N ASP A 175 1.03 6.22 -1.49
CA ASP A 175 2.12 7.07 -1.01
C ASP A 175 3.12 6.28 -0.16
N TYR A 176 2.67 5.38 0.73
CA TYR A 176 3.58 4.51 1.48
C TYR A 176 4.36 3.56 0.56
N GLN A 177 3.70 2.94 -0.41
CA GLN A 177 4.37 2.07 -1.38
C GLN A 177 5.43 2.86 -2.18
N PHE A 178 5.12 4.09 -2.58
CA PHE A 178 6.08 4.95 -3.28
C PHE A 178 7.33 5.23 -2.41
N LEU A 179 7.14 5.63 -1.14
CA LEU A 179 8.25 5.88 -0.22
C LEU A 179 9.07 4.62 0.06
N LEU A 180 8.40 3.49 0.33
CA LEU A 180 9.04 2.20 0.55
C LEU A 180 9.99 1.84 -0.60
N HIS A 181 9.50 1.89 -1.84
CA HIS A 181 10.34 1.58 -2.99
C HIS A 181 11.43 2.62 -3.26
N LYS A 182 11.19 3.90 -2.94
CA LYS A 182 12.25 4.94 -3.01
C LYS A 182 13.41 4.62 -2.06
N HIS A 183 13.10 4.22 -0.81
CA HIS A 183 14.11 3.79 0.16
C HIS A 183 14.88 2.55 -0.32
N TYR A 184 14.16 1.50 -0.74
CA TYR A 184 14.80 0.29 -1.26
C TYR A 184 15.70 0.60 -2.46
N MET A 185 15.23 1.34 -3.46
CA MET A 185 16.03 1.66 -4.63
C MET A 185 17.27 2.48 -4.30
N LYS A 186 17.18 3.43 -3.36
CA LYS A 186 18.34 4.20 -2.91
C LYS A 186 19.40 3.31 -2.30
N THR A 187 19.00 2.37 -1.44
CA THR A 187 19.93 1.41 -0.82
C THR A 187 20.46 0.39 -1.81
N ILE A 188 19.61 -0.23 -2.63
CA ILE A 188 20.01 -1.27 -3.59
C ILE A 188 21.08 -0.73 -4.56
N LEU A 189 20.87 0.48 -5.10
CA LEU A 189 21.81 1.10 -6.04
C LEU A 189 23.14 1.53 -5.38
N ASP A 190 23.20 1.59 -4.04
CA ASP A 190 24.39 1.98 -3.28
C ASP A 190 25.17 0.77 -2.72
N ILE A 191 24.62 -0.45 -2.79
CA ILE A 191 25.29 -1.68 -2.34
C ILE A 191 25.71 -2.51 -3.57
N PRO A 192 26.95 -2.38 -4.05
CA PRO A 192 27.40 -3.06 -5.28
C PRO A 192 27.41 -4.59 -5.18
N GLU A 193 27.45 -5.15 -3.97
CA GLU A 193 27.39 -6.60 -3.72
C GLU A 193 25.99 -7.19 -3.96
N ILE A 194 24.94 -6.36 -4.07
CA ILE A 194 23.63 -6.79 -4.56
C ILE A 194 23.70 -6.83 -6.09
N VAL A 195 23.96 -8.01 -6.64
CA VAL A 195 24.11 -8.21 -8.10
C VAL A 195 22.78 -8.22 -8.86
N GLY A 196 21.66 -8.26 -8.14
CA GLY A 196 20.32 -8.18 -8.69
C GLY A 196 19.26 -7.95 -7.63
N ALA A 197 18.14 -7.31 -8.01
CA ALA A 197 17.01 -7.10 -7.13
C ALA A 197 15.69 -7.21 -7.88
N ASN A 198 14.78 -8.03 -7.35
CA ASN A 198 13.49 -8.33 -7.95
C ASN A 198 12.38 -7.72 -7.11
N VAL A 199 11.68 -6.75 -7.69
CA VAL A 199 10.48 -6.19 -7.08
C VAL A 199 9.42 -7.27 -6.97
N TRP A 200 8.86 -7.46 -5.78
CA TRP A 200 7.69 -8.29 -5.58
C TRP A 200 6.44 -7.41 -5.48
N ASN A 201 5.65 -7.26 -6.54
CA ASN A 201 5.75 -7.92 -7.85
C ASN A 201 5.55 -6.89 -8.99
N TYR A 202 5.65 -7.32 -10.25
CA TYR A 202 5.28 -6.46 -11.38
C TYR A 202 3.80 -6.05 -11.31
N ALA A 203 2.89 -7.03 -11.19
CA ALA A 203 1.45 -6.79 -11.18
C ALA A 203 0.79 -7.35 -9.92
N ASP A 204 -0.30 -6.71 -9.48
CA ASP A 204 -1.19 -7.31 -8.49
C ASP A 204 -1.75 -8.64 -9.02
N PHE A 205 -1.87 -9.62 -8.12
CA PHE A 205 -2.30 -10.97 -8.48
C PHE A 205 -3.23 -11.59 -7.44
N GLN A 206 -4.05 -12.53 -7.89
CA GLN A 206 -5.07 -13.20 -7.08
C GLN A 206 -4.46 -14.21 -6.12
N VAL A 207 -4.86 -14.13 -4.85
CA VAL A 207 -4.52 -15.09 -3.80
C VAL A 207 -5.74 -15.19 -2.89
N GLU A 208 -6.51 -16.27 -3.05
CA GLU A 208 -7.85 -16.42 -2.45
C GLU A 208 -7.92 -16.14 -0.94
N HIS A 209 -6.90 -16.52 -0.18
CA HIS A 209 -6.90 -16.36 1.28
C HIS A 209 -6.35 -15.01 1.76
N ARG A 210 -5.88 -14.12 0.86
CA ARG A 210 -5.44 -12.77 1.23
C ARG A 210 -6.65 -11.96 1.69
N LYS A 211 -6.42 -11.15 2.72
CA LYS A 211 -7.37 -10.14 3.18
C LYS A 211 -6.72 -8.77 3.01
N ASP A 212 -6.64 -7.96 4.07
CA ASP A 212 -6.08 -6.61 4.03
C ASP A 212 -6.99 -5.62 3.25
N ALA A 213 -6.45 -4.50 2.75
CA ALA A 213 -7.23 -3.44 2.09
C ALA A 213 -7.89 -3.87 0.76
N VAL A 214 -7.31 -4.87 0.08
CA VAL A 214 -7.84 -5.45 -1.17
C VAL A 214 -7.99 -6.95 -0.98
N PRO A 215 -9.18 -7.43 -0.56
CA PRO A 215 -9.42 -8.86 -0.36
C PRO A 215 -9.08 -9.70 -1.60
N HIS A 216 -8.61 -10.93 -1.36
CA HIS A 216 -8.29 -11.92 -2.40
C HIS A 216 -7.17 -11.50 -3.37
N ILE A 217 -6.48 -10.37 -3.15
CA ILE A 217 -5.41 -9.85 -4.00
C ILE A 217 -4.14 -9.63 -3.17
N ASN A 218 -3.00 -10.01 -3.72
CA ASN A 218 -1.72 -9.46 -3.26
C ASN A 218 -1.46 -8.15 -4.00
N SER A 219 -1.62 -7.03 -3.29
CA SER A 219 -1.62 -5.67 -3.85
C SER A 219 -0.23 -5.01 -3.93
N LYS A 220 0.85 -5.80 -3.95
CA LYS A 220 2.24 -5.29 -4.00
C LYS A 220 2.74 -4.92 -5.39
N GLY A 221 1.91 -5.08 -6.42
CA GLY A 221 2.28 -4.80 -7.80
C GLY A 221 2.72 -3.35 -8.01
N LEU A 222 3.66 -3.14 -8.92
CA LEU A 222 3.92 -1.83 -9.54
C LEU A 222 2.77 -1.39 -10.46
N VAL A 223 2.01 -2.37 -10.97
CA VAL A 223 0.77 -2.15 -11.72
C VAL A 223 -0.40 -2.90 -11.07
N SER A 224 -1.62 -2.43 -11.31
CA SER A 224 -2.85 -3.07 -10.85
C SER A 224 -3.05 -4.45 -11.49
N ALA A 225 -4.04 -5.22 -11.02
CA ALA A 225 -4.43 -6.49 -11.66
C ALA A 225 -4.87 -6.28 -13.12
N LYS A 226 -5.37 -5.08 -13.46
CA LYS A 226 -5.72 -4.65 -14.83
C LYS A 226 -4.54 -4.04 -15.60
N ARG A 227 -3.33 -4.07 -15.03
CA ARG A 227 -2.08 -3.51 -15.58
C ARG A 227 -2.07 -1.99 -15.69
N GLU A 228 -2.88 -1.30 -14.89
CA GLU A 228 -2.80 0.15 -14.74
C GLU A 228 -1.59 0.51 -13.88
N LYS A 229 -0.82 1.51 -14.31
CA LYS A 229 0.42 1.90 -13.62
C LYS A 229 0.10 2.59 -12.30
N LYS A 230 0.70 2.12 -11.20
CA LYS A 230 0.72 2.84 -9.92
C LYS A 230 1.82 3.90 -9.93
N ASP A 231 1.77 4.84 -9.00
CA ASP A 231 2.72 5.96 -8.90
C ASP A 231 4.18 5.46 -8.88
N VAL A 232 4.44 4.38 -8.14
CA VAL A 232 5.75 3.77 -8.01
C VAL A 232 6.30 3.24 -9.34
N TYR A 233 5.46 2.83 -10.30
CA TYR A 233 5.92 2.42 -11.63
C TYR A 233 6.69 3.55 -12.32
N TYR A 234 6.22 4.78 -12.19
CA TYR A 234 6.87 5.95 -12.78
C TYR A 234 8.20 6.28 -12.09
N LEU A 235 8.33 5.99 -10.78
CA LEU A 235 9.62 6.09 -10.08
C LEU A 235 10.66 5.14 -10.67
N TYR A 236 10.31 3.86 -10.89
CA TYR A 236 11.21 2.91 -11.55
C TYR A 236 11.57 3.37 -12.97
N GLN A 237 10.62 3.94 -13.73
CA GLN A 237 10.94 4.49 -15.05
C GLN A 237 11.93 5.65 -14.97
N ALA A 238 11.78 6.55 -14.01
CA ALA A 238 12.70 7.66 -13.82
C ALA A 238 14.10 7.18 -13.40
N LEU A 239 14.19 6.19 -12.53
CA LEU A 239 15.47 5.65 -12.06
C LEU A 239 16.20 4.80 -13.10
N LEU A 240 15.48 3.99 -13.89
CA LEU A 240 16.08 2.93 -14.72
C LEU A 240 16.11 3.22 -16.22
N LYS A 241 15.31 4.18 -16.73
CA LYS A 241 15.36 4.51 -18.15
C LYS A 241 16.61 5.31 -18.49
N ASN A 242 17.33 4.84 -19.50
CA ASN A 242 18.40 5.59 -20.15
C ASN A 242 17.89 6.66 -21.12
N THR A 243 16.60 6.66 -21.46
CA THR A 243 15.99 7.67 -22.34
C THR A 243 15.34 8.78 -21.52
N PRO A 244 15.28 10.03 -22.04
CA PRO A 244 14.59 11.14 -21.38
C PRO A 244 13.17 10.80 -20.92
N PHE A 245 12.90 11.02 -19.64
CA PHE A 245 11.65 10.65 -18.99
C PHE A 245 11.21 11.67 -17.94
N LEU A 246 9.91 11.96 -17.93
CA LEU A 246 9.22 12.85 -16.99
C LEU A 246 7.80 12.33 -16.77
N ALA A 247 7.33 12.33 -15.53
CA ALA A 247 5.95 12.06 -15.19
C ALA A 247 5.50 12.76 -13.90
N ILE A 248 4.27 13.28 -13.89
CA ILE A 248 3.52 13.56 -12.66
C ILE A 248 3.11 12.19 -12.08
N SER A 249 3.64 11.80 -10.92
CA SER A 249 3.50 10.40 -10.44
C SER A 249 2.07 10.07 -9.99
N SER A 250 1.37 11.05 -9.44
CA SER A 250 0.03 10.90 -8.81
C SER A 250 -1.14 11.21 -9.76
N LYS A 251 -0.97 10.99 -11.06
CA LYS A 251 -2.01 11.22 -12.09
C LYS A 251 -3.32 10.47 -11.87
N SER A 252 -3.25 9.29 -11.26
CA SER A 252 -4.44 8.50 -10.95
C SER A 252 -5.24 9.08 -9.77
N TRP A 253 -4.66 10.01 -9.01
CA TRP A 253 -5.37 10.76 -7.98
C TRP A 253 -5.84 12.12 -8.50
N ASN A 254 -6.77 12.05 -9.46
CA ASN A 254 -7.32 13.19 -10.19
C ASN A 254 -8.57 13.82 -9.53
N LYS A 255 -9.09 13.23 -8.45
CA LYS A 255 -10.10 13.85 -7.58
C LYS A 255 -9.55 14.03 -6.19
N ARG A 256 -9.48 15.27 -5.74
CA ARG A 256 -8.88 15.65 -4.45
C ARG A 256 -9.83 16.52 -3.65
N SER A 257 -9.60 16.57 -2.35
CA SER A 257 -10.31 17.47 -1.45
C SER A 257 -9.34 17.98 -0.41
N GLY A 258 -9.54 19.21 0.06
CA GLY A 258 -8.69 19.83 1.07
C GLY A 258 -9.39 20.97 1.77
N ILE A 259 -8.94 21.25 2.99
CA ILE A 259 -9.42 22.38 3.79
C ILE A 259 -8.67 23.63 3.33
N ALA A 260 -9.39 24.72 3.08
CA ALA A 260 -8.81 26.01 2.72
C ALA A 260 -7.72 26.44 3.72
N ASP A 261 -6.61 26.97 3.20
CA ASP A 261 -5.41 27.26 4.03
C ASP A 261 -5.72 28.28 5.15
N ALA A 262 -6.60 29.24 4.86
CA ALA A 262 -7.10 30.24 5.78
C ALA A 262 -8.63 30.36 5.69
N LYS A 263 -9.23 31.11 6.64
CA LYS A 263 -10.68 31.28 6.78
C LYS A 263 -11.38 31.67 5.47
N ASP A 264 -10.77 32.60 4.73
CA ASP A 264 -11.31 33.15 3.48
C ASP A 264 -10.43 32.81 2.27
N ALA A 265 -9.52 31.83 2.40
CA ALA A 265 -8.68 31.40 1.28
C ALA A 265 -9.53 30.68 0.23
N THR A 266 -9.31 30.98 -1.04
CA THR A 266 -9.99 30.33 -2.18
C THR A 266 -9.23 29.12 -2.72
N PHE A 267 -8.24 28.64 -1.97
CA PHE A 267 -7.40 27.51 -2.32
C PHE A 267 -6.98 26.71 -1.09
N ALA A 268 -6.56 25.47 -1.33
CA ALA A 268 -5.91 24.61 -0.35
C ALA A 268 -4.61 24.06 -0.94
N THR A 269 -3.51 24.24 -0.21
CA THR A 269 -2.19 23.82 -0.67
C THR A 269 -1.97 22.34 -0.40
N GLN A 270 -1.63 21.56 -1.43
CA GLN A 270 -1.35 20.12 -1.30
C GLN A 270 -0.14 19.69 -2.14
N PRO A 271 0.62 18.69 -1.69
CA PRO A 271 1.82 18.26 -2.40
C PRO A 271 1.50 17.45 -3.67
N ILE A 272 2.31 17.67 -4.70
CA ILE A 272 2.43 16.79 -5.87
C ILE A 272 3.90 16.46 -6.11
N THR A 273 4.17 15.17 -6.23
CA THR A 273 5.48 14.64 -6.61
C THR A 273 5.56 14.45 -8.12
N ILE A 274 6.64 14.97 -8.70
CA ILE A 274 7.07 14.75 -10.07
C ILE A 274 8.26 13.80 -10.04
N VAL A 275 8.30 12.88 -11.00
CA VAL A 275 9.44 11.98 -11.21
C VAL A 275 10.04 12.20 -12.58
N GLY A 276 11.37 12.16 -12.67
CA GLY A 276 12.07 12.39 -13.92
C GLY A 276 13.56 12.10 -13.81
N ASN A 277 14.20 11.94 -14.97
CA ASN A 277 15.63 11.62 -15.05
C ASN A 277 16.47 12.75 -15.66
N GLY A 278 15.87 13.95 -15.82
CA GLY A 278 16.55 15.20 -16.15
C GLY A 278 17.22 15.83 -14.93
N LYS A 279 17.77 17.04 -15.09
CA LYS A 279 18.41 17.77 -13.99
C LYS A 279 17.40 18.37 -13.02
N ASP A 280 16.34 18.94 -13.57
CA ASP A 280 15.35 19.73 -12.86
C ASP A 280 14.00 19.73 -13.59
N VAL A 281 12.99 20.26 -12.94
CA VAL A 281 11.63 20.38 -13.48
C VAL A 281 11.01 21.69 -13.03
N GLU A 282 10.28 22.33 -13.95
CA GLU A 282 9.41 23.47 -13.67
C GLU A 282 7.95 22.99 -13.69
N VAL A 283 7.16 23.45 -12.73
CA VAL A 283 5.75 23.09 -12.61
C VAL A 283 4.88 24.32 -12.77
N PHE A 284 3.78 24.19 -13.49
CA PHE A 284 2.79 25.23 -13.71
C PHE A 284 1.43 24.78 -13.16
N LEU A 285 0.70 25.69 -12.56
CA LEU A 285 -0.70 25.54 -12.19
C LEU A 285 -1.53 26.54 -13.00
N ASN A 286 -2.46 26.04 -13.81
CA ASN A 286 -3.34 26.87 -14.66
C ASN A 286 -2.55 27.92 -15.48
N GLY A 287 -1.42 27.51 -16.05
CA GLY A 287 -0.52 28.38 -16.84
C GLY A 287 0.41 29.28 -16.04
N THR A 288 0.32 29.30 -14.70
CA THR A 288 1.21 30.08 -13.83
C THR A 288 2.35 29.22 -13.29
N SER A 289 3.60 29.64 -13.49
CA SER A 289 4.77 28.91 -12.97
C SER A 289 4.81 28.94 -11.43
N LEU A 290 5.06 27.79 -10.83
CA LEU A 290 5.38 27.60 -9.42
C LEU A 290 6.90 27.48 -9.18
N GLY A 291 7.69 27.78 -10.20
CA GLY A 291 9.14 27.74 -10.18
C GLY A 291 9.74 26.36 -10.50
N LYS A 292 11.06 26.30 -10.41
CA LYS A 292 11.88 25.16 -10.82
C LYS A 292 12.53 24.49 -9.61
N LYS A 293 12.57 23.16 -9.59
CA LYS A 293 13.28 22.36 -8.56
C LYS A 293 14.18 21.33 -9.23
N ALA A 294 15.37 21.13 -8.65
CA ALA A 294 16.23 20.01 -9.03
C ALA A 294 15.60 18.67 -8.60
N PHE A 295 15.83 17.61 -9.38
CA PHE A 295 15.44 16.28 -8.96
C PHE A 295 16.40 15.77 -7.89
N GLU A 296 15.86 15.34 -6.75
CA GLU A 296 16.59 14.60 -5.73
C GLU A 296 16.18 13.12 -5.82
N PHE A 297 17.14 12.26 -6.18
CA PHE A 297 16.91 10.84 -6.43
C PHE A 297 15.70 10.60 -7.35
N SER A 298 15.70 11.30 -8.49
CA SER A 298 14.65 11.27 -9.53
C SER A 298 13.27 11.78 -9.09
N THR A 299 13.17 12.55 -8.00
CA THR A 299 11.91 13.10 -7.48
C THR A 299 12.00 14.59 -7.17
N ALA A 300 10.93 15.34 -7.39
CA ALA A 300 10.77 16.72 -6.93
C ALA A 300 9.30 16.96 -6.52
N THR A 301 9.07 17.49 -5.32
CA THR A 301 7.72 17.73 -4.79
C THR A 301 7.41 19.22 -4.75
N PHE A 302 6.22 19.60 -5.20
CA PHE A 302 5.73 20.97 -5.23
C PHE A 302 4.46 21.09 -4.41
N ASP A 303 4.33 22.21 -3.70
CA ASP A 303 3.12 22.59 -2.98
C ASP A 303 2.19 23.31 -3.96
N ILE A 304 1.06 22.68 -4.29
CA ILE A 304 0.12 23.15 -5.32
C ILE A 304 -1.08 23.81 -4.63
N PRO A 305 -1.31 25.12 -4.82
CA PRO A 305 -2.46 25.83 -4.25
C PRO A 305 -3.73 25.55 -5.07
N PHE A 306 -4.35 24.39 -4.87
CA PHE A 306 -5.54 23.98 -5.63
C PHE A 306 -6.74 24.88 -5.34
N VAL A 307 -7.40 25.36 -6.39
CA VAL A 307 -8.67 26.09 -6.30
C VAL A 307 -9.85 25.13 -6.48
N LYS A 308 -11.06 25.53 -6.07
CA LYS A 308 -12.27 24.73 -6.27
C LYS A 308 -12.47 24.40 -7.77
N GLY A 309 -12.79 23.14 -8.07
CA GLY A 309 -13.04 22.63 -9.41
C GLY A 309 -11.76 22.17 -10.14
N GLN A 310 -11.73 22.33 -11.46
CA GLN A 310 -10.65 21.79 -12.28
C GLN A 310 -9.36 22.62 -12.18
N ASN A 311 -8.25 21.92 -11.97
CA ASN A 311 -6.89 22.47 -11.94
C ASN A 311 -6.03 21.73 -12.97
N LEU A 312 -5.35 22.48 -13.84
CA LEU A 312 -4.39 21.97 -14.81
C LEU A 312 -2.97 22.08 -14.23
N ILE A 313 -2.29 20.95 -14.11
CA ILE A 313 -0.88 20.88 -13.73
C ILE A 313 -0.05 20.50 -14.94
N GLU A 314 1.00 21.28 -15.21
CA GLU A 314 1.95 21.00 -16.27
C GLU A 314 3.34 20.88 -15.67
N ALA A 315 4.07 19.81 -15.98
CA ALA A 315 5.46 19.64 -15.61
C ALA A 315 6.32 19.69 -16.87
N ILE A 316 7.39 20.51 -16.84
CA ILE A 316 8.30 20.70 -17.97
C ILE A 316 9.74 20.46 -17.50
N SER A 317 10.47 19.63 -18.23
CA SER A 317 11.89 19.33 -17.98
C SER A 317 12.63 19.25 -19.31
N GLU A 318 13.95 19.38 -19.27
CA GLU A 318 14.80 19.20 -20.45
C GLU A 318 15.91 18.20 -20.13
N LYS A 319 16.16 17.28 -21.06
CA LYS A 319 17.30 16.36 -21.00
C LYS A 319 17.80 16.08 -22.42
N GLU A 320 19.11 16.18 -22.61
CA GLU A 320 19.77 15.90 -23.90
C GLU A 320 19.17 16.70 -25.08
N GLY A 321 18.84 17.98 -24.84
CA GLY A 321 18.21 18.86 -25.82
C GLY A 321 16.76 18.50 -26.17
N LYS A 322 16.14 17.54 -25.47
CA LYS A 322 14.73 17.18 -25.63
C LYS A 322 13.91 17.82 -24.52
N LEU A 323 12.93 18.63 -24.94
CA LEU A 323 11.89 19.14 -24.05
C LEU A 323 10.91 18.01 -23.72
N LEU A 324 10.74 17.75 -22.44
CA LEU A 324 9.77 16.82 -21.89
C LEU A 324 8.63 17.61 -21.25
N LYS A 325 7.40 17.19 -21.55
CA LYS A 325 6.20 17.78 -20.95
C LYS A 325 5.28 16.67 -20.47
N ASP A 326 4.71 16.89 -19.30
CA ASP A 326 3.65 16.04 -18.78
C ASP A 326 2.52 16.86 -18.15
N VAL A 327 1.31 16.32 -18.18
CA VAL A 327 0.08 17.03 -17.80
C VAL A 327 -0.82 16.16 -16.92
N ALA A 328 -1.44 16.77 -15.92
CA ALA A 328 -2.50 16.18 -15.12
C ALA A 328 -3.64 17.18 -14.90
N PHE A 329 -4.87 16.67 -14.85
CA PHE A 329 -6.06 17.43 -14.45
C PHE A 329 -6.50 16.92 -13.08
N VAL A 330 -6.73 17.84 -12.15
CA VAL A 330 -7.25 17.54 -10.82
C VAL A 330 -8.55 18.29 -10.60
N ASP A 331 -9.64 17.56 -10.39
CA ASP A 331 -10.88 18.12 -9.86
C ASP A 331 -10.79 18.19 -8.33
N PHE A 332 -10.98 19.38 -7.79
CA PHE A 332 -10.69 19.70 -6.40
C PHE A 332 -11.93 20.18 -5.66
N ASN A 333 -12.33 19.43 -4.64
CA ASN A 333 -13.33 19.86 -3.68
C ASN A 333 -12.69 20.70 -2.57
N LEU A 334 -12.94 22.01 -2.56
CA LEU A 334 -12.42 22.90 -1.54
C LEU A 334 -13.39 22.97 -0.35
N ILE A 335 -12.96 22.45 0.80
CA ILE A 335 -13.70 22.54 2.06
C ILE A 335 -13.35 23.87 2.74
N PRO A 336 -14.32 24.71 3.09
CA PRO A 336 -14.04 25.93 3.84
C PRO A 336 -13.46 25.63 5.22
N LYS A 337 -12.51 26.45 5.69
CA LYS A 337 -11.93 26.32 7.04
C LYS A 337 -12.95 26.69 8.14
N ASP A 338 -13.78 27.69 7.86
CA ASP A 338 -15.00 28.02 8.62
C ASP A 338 -16.20 27.56 7.79
N LEU A 339 -16.92 26.52 8.22
CA LEU A 339 -18.02 25.93 7.46
C LEU A 339 -19.19 26.89 7.20
N LYS A 340 -19.22 28.05 7.86
CA LYS A 340 -20.18 29.14 7.61
C LYS A 340 -19.63 30.22 6.69
N SER A 341 -18.49 30.00 6.03
CA SER A 341 -17.89 30.96 5.10
C SER A 341 -18.85 31.33 3.97
N ASN A 342 -18.91 32.62 3.65
CA ASN A 342 -19.61 33.14 2.48
C ASN A 342 -18.73 33.08 1.21
N THR A 343 -17.41 33.04 1.37
CA THR A 343 -16.43 32.94 0.28
C THR A 343 -16.47 31.56 -0.35
N ASN A 344 -16.38 30.52 0.47
CA ASN A 344 -16.51 29.13 0.03
C ASN A 344 -17.69 28.50 0.77
N LYS A 345 -18.82 28.38 0.08
CA LYS A 345 -20.03 27.79 0.68
C LYS A 345 -19.82 26.29 0.91
N PHE A 346 -20.19 25.83 2.09
CA PHE A 346 -20.26 24.40 2.39
C PHE A 346 -21.33 23.72 1.55
N GLU A 347 -20.97 22.64 0.86
CA GLU A 347 -21.86 21.81 0.05
C GLU A 347 -21.91 20.40 0.62
N GLU A 348 -20.77 19.74 0.72
CA GLU A 348 -20.66 18.41 1.32
C GLU A 348 -19.27 18.11 1.87
N ILE A 349 -19.20 17.16 2.77
CA ILE A 349 -17.96 16.56 3.25
C ILE A 349 -18.18 15.10 3.64
N ALA A 350 -17.18 14.26 3.38
CA ALA A 350 -17.17 12.87 3.81
C ALA A 350 -15.82 12.52 4.43
N ILE A 351 -15.85 11.82 5.56
CA ILE A 351 -14.69 11.54 6.39
C ILE A 351 -14.52 10.03 6.60
N ASN A 352 -13.33 9.53 6.32
CA ASN A 352 -12.85 8.19 6.64
C ASN A 352 -12.43 8.14 8.12
N VAL A 353 -13.40 7.86 9.00
CA VAL A 353 -13.26 8.03 10.44
C VAL A 353 -12.25 7.04 11.02
N GLY A 354 -11.35 7.53 11.88
CA GLY A 354 -10.28 6.70 12.42
C GLY A 354 -9.18 6.36 11.41
N SER A 355 -9.02 7.15 10.34
CA SER A 355 -7.95 6.99 9.36
C SER A 355 -7.20 8.30 9.10
N TYR A 356 -5.91 8.18 8.76
CA TYR A 356 -5.11 9.27 8.19
C TYR A 356 -5.18 9.28 6.65
N CYS A 357 -5.83 8.30 6.05
CA CYS A 357 -5.89 8.16 4.60
C CYS A 357 -7.17 8.79 4.03
N TYR A 358 -7.02 9.45 2.89
CA TYR A 358 -8.11 9.60 1.96
C TYR A 358 -8.51 8.21 1.43
N PHE A 359 -9.80 8.00 1.24
CA PHE A 359 -10.34 6.80 0.60
C PHE A 359 -11.20 7.19 -0.61
N ILE A 360 -10.99 6.52 -1.74
CA ILE A 360 -11.71 6.74 -2.99
C ILE A 360 -12.71 5.60 -3.18
N GLU A 361 -14.00 5.91 -3.10
CA GLU A 361 -15.09 4.97 -3.32
C GLU A 361 -15.32 4.79 -4.84
N SER A 362 -14.57 3.88 -5.45
CA SER A 362 -14.50 3.71 -6.90
C SER A 362 -15.84 3.26 -7.54
N ASP A 363 -16.70 2.57 -6.80
CA ASP A 363 -18.03 2.15 -7.26
C ASP A 363 -19.09 3.28 -7.19
N ASN A 364 -18.71 4.44 -6.66
CA ASN A 364 -19.56 5.62 -6.52
C ASN A 364 -18.92 6.85 -7.19
N MET A 365 -18.58 6.74 -8.48
CA MET A 365 -17.94 7.83 -9.24
C MET A 365 -16.68 8.40 -8.57
N ASP A 366 -15.83 7.52 -8.01
CA ASP A 366 -14.59 7.87 -7.28
C ASP A 366 -14.83 8.91 -6.17
N TYR A 367 -15.92 8.75 -5.42
CA TYR A 367 -16.28 9.67 -4.35
C TYR A 367 -15.22 9.65 -3.25
N LEU A 368 -14.77 10.84 -2.83
CA LEU A 368 -13.61 10.99 -1.95
C LEU A 368 -14.02 11.16 -0.48
N TRP A 369 -13.45 10.33 0.37
CA TRP A 369 -13.53 10.41 1.82
C TRP A 369 -12.21 10.96 2.36
N MET A 370 -12.25 12.05 3.12
CA MET A 370 -11.07 12.72 3.67
C MET A 370 -10.57 12.04 4.95
N PRO A 371 -9.29 12.19 5.32
CA PRO A 371 -8.78 11.78 6.62
C PRO A 371 -9.55 12.39 7.78
N ASP A 372 -9.60 11.67 8.89
CA ASP A 372 -10.27 12.10 10.10
C ASP A 372 -9.43 13.11 10.89
N LYS A 373 -10.10 14.01 11.62
CA LYS A 373 -9.44 15.02 12.47
C LYS A 373 -10.26 15.37 13.71
N ALA A 374 -9.56 15.79 14.76
CA ALA A 374 -10.20 16.25 15.97
C ALA A 374 -11.04 17.49 15.66
N TYR A 375 -12.13 17.67 16.40
CA TYR A 375 -12.98 18.84 16.25
C TYR A 375 -12.21 20.14 16.50
N GLU A 376 -12.37 21.08 15.58
CA GLU A 376 -11.92 22.46 15.72
C GLU A 376 -13.10 23.40 15.51
N LYS A 377 -13.17 24.44 16.33
CA LYS A 377 -14.26 25.43 16.29
C LYS A 377 -14.33 26.13 14.92
N GLY A 378 -15.54 26.24 14.38
CA GLY A 378 -15.82 26.72 13.03
C GLY A 378 -15.72 25.64 11.95
N GLY A 379 -15.08 24.51 12.26
CA GLY A 379 -14.86 23.41 11.33
C GLY A 379 -15.75 22.19 11.64
N PHE A 380 -15.12 21.03 11.59
CA PHE A 380 -15.71 19.74 11.92
C PHE A 380 -14.69 18.86 12.63
N GLY A 381 -15.16 17.74 13.17
CA GLY A 381 -14.30 16.65 13.62
C GLY A 381 -14.91 15.82 14.73
N TYR A 382 -14.15 14.80 15.14
CA TYR A 382 -14.53 13.93 16.25
C TYR A 382 -14.26 14.57 17.61
N ILE A 383 -14.97 14.09 18.63
CA ILE A 383 -14.71 14.30 20.05
C ILE A 383 -14.69 12.94 20.74
N GLY A 384 -13.63 12.69 21.50
CA GLY A 384 -13.40 11.42 22.20
C GLY A 384 -13.07 10.25 21.26
N GLY A 385 -12.85 9.10 21.87
CA GLY A 385 -12.55 7.84 21.18
C GLY A 385 -11.13 7.71 20.64
N ASP A 386 -10.68 6.46 20.59
CA ASP A 386 -9.37 6.07 20.07
C ASP A 386 -9.50 5.40 18.70
N PHE A 387 -8.40 5.38 17.94
CA PHE A 387 -8.31 4.51 16.77
C PHE A 387 -8.60 3.05 17.16
N LEU A 388 -9.36 2.33 16.32
CA LEU A 388 -9.42 0.88 16.40
C LEU A 388 -8.00 0.33 16.26
N LYS A 389 -7.55 -0.43 17.26
CA LYS A 389 -6.20 -1.00 17.27
C LYS A 389 -6.21 -2.51 17.44
N HIS A 390 -5.44 -3.21 16.61
CA HIS A 390 -5.10 -4.62 16.76
C HIS A 390 -3.57 -4.77 16.80
N PRO A 391 -2.96 -4.74 18.00
CA PRO A 391 -1.51 -4.84 18.15
C PRO A 391 -0.93 -6.05 17.40
N SER A 392 0.12 -5.80 16.63
CA SER A 392 0.83 -6.81 15.85
C SER A 392 2.31 -6.45 15.80
N LYS A 393 3.19 -7.46 15.87
CA LYS A 393 4.62 -7.25 15.58
C LYS A 393 4.89 -7.02 14.08
N ARG A 394 3.96 -7.42 13.21
CA ARG A 394 4.13 -7.43 11.75
C ARG A 394 3.45 -6.29 11.01
N ARG A 395 2.51 -5.58 11.65
CA ARG A 395 1.66 -4.57 11.02
C ARG A 395 1.56 -3.35 11.93
N ASN A 396 1.23 -2.20 11.36
CA ASN A 396 0.69 -1.09 12.13
C ASN A 396 -0.55 -1.57 12.90
N ALA A 397 -0.72 -1.05 14.11
CA ALA A 397 -1.81 -1.44 14.98
C ALA A 397 -3.15 -0.86 14.52
N ILE A 398 -3.19 0.21 13.71
CA ILE A 398 -4.44 0.89 13.34
C ILE A 398 -5.28 0.03 12.37
N GLY A 399 -6.56 -0.12 12.68
CA GLY A 399 -7.55 -0.83 11.86
C GLY A 399 -7.46 -2.35 11.93
N THR A 400 -8.20 -3.02 11.04
CA THR A 400 -8.23 -4.49 10.91
C THR A 400 -7.88 -4.92 9.49
N ASP A 401 -7.49 -6.18 9.31
CA ASP A 401 -7.31 -6.81 8.00
C ASP A 401 -8.52 -7.66 7.58
N VAL A 402 -9.70 -7.47 8.19
CA VAL A 402 -10.86 -8.32 7.95
C VAL A 402 -11.51 -7.95 6.62
N SER A 403 -11.86 -8.96 5.81
CA SER A 403 -12.75 -8.79 4.68
C SER A 403 -14.16 -8.45 5.19
N VAL A 404 -14.61 -7.23 4.94
CA VAL A 404 -15.84 -6.66 5.46
C VAL A 404 -17.00 -7.12 4.60
N LYS A 405 -17.95 -7.85 5.19
CA LYS A 405 -19.10 -8.38 4.46
C LYS A 405 -20.05 -7.24 4.07
N GLY A 406 -20.71 -7.41 2.92
CA GLY A 406 -21.76 -6.51 2.45
C GLY A 406 -21.25 -5.22 1.79
N THR A 407 -19.96 -5.15 1.47
CA THR A 407 -19.33 -4.01 0.80
C THR A 407 -18.09 -4.46 0.04
N GLU A 408 -17.72 -3.73 -1.01
CA GLU A 408 -16.41 -3.84 -1.70
C GLU A 408 -15.42 -2.76 -1.21
N ASN A 409 -15.87 -1.91 -0.28
CA ASN A 409 -15.15 -0.75 0.22
C ASN A 409 -14.55 -1.06 1.59
N ASP A 410 -13.87 -2.20 1.75
CA ASP A 410 -13.27 -2.63 3.02
C ASP A 410 -12.51 -1.53 3.77
N PRO A 411 -11.63 -0.73 3.11
CA PRO A 411 -10.76 0.20 3.84
C PRO A 411 -11.52 1.23 4.70
N ILE A 412 -12.70 1.70 4.25
CA ILE A 412 -13.47 2.69 5.02
C ILE A 412 -14.07 2.10 6.30
N TYR A 413 -14.30 0.79 6.35
CA TYR A 413 -14.86 0.11 7.52
C TYR A 413 -13.78 -0.47 8.44
N GLN A 414 -12.63 -0.84 7.85
CA GLN A 414 -11.48 -1.43 8.54
C GLN A 414 -10.83 -0.45 9.53
N THR A 415 -10.93 0.85 9.29
CA THR A 415 -10.56 1.92 10.23
C THR A 415 -11.78 2.48 10.93
N GLN A 416 -11.65 2.77 12.23
CA GLN A 416 -12.76 3.26 13.05
C GLN A 416 -12.26 4.10 14.22
N ARG A 417 -13.15 4.92 14.78
CA ARG A 417 -13.03 5.38 16.17
C ARG A 417 -13.83 4.49 17.10
N ILE A 418 -13.21 4.08 18.19
CA ILE A 418 -13.80 3.25 19.24
C ILE A 418 -13.91 4.06 20.52
N GLY A 419 -15.08 4.05 21.15
CA GLY A 419 -15.39 4.93 22.29
C GLY A 419 -15.59 6.38 21.89
N ILE A 420 -15.95 6.64 20.62
CA ILE A 420 -16.28 7.99 20.15
C ILE A 420 -17.47 8.56 20.92
N GLU A 421 -17.39 9.83 21.33
CA GLU A 421 -18.44 10.49 22.09
C GLU A 421 -19.35 11.32 21.17
N SER A 422 -18.75 12.08 20.27
CA SER A 422 -19.48 12.98 19.38
C SER A 422 -18.73 13.20 18.07
N TYR A 423 -19.45 13.60 17.03
CA TYR A 423 -18.91 14.15 15.78
C TYR A 423 -19.64 15.44 15.46
N ARG A 424 -18.89 16.52 15.23
CA ARG A 424 -19.46 17.87 15.07
C ARG A 424 -19.16 18.48 13.71
N PHE A 425 -20.11 19.27 13.22
CA PHE A 425 -19.97 20.11 12.04
C PHE A 425 -20.60 21.47 12.33
N ASP A 426 -19.81 22.53 12.33
CA ASP A 426 -20.27 23.90 12.57
C ASP A 426 -20.87 24.53 11.30
N VAL A 427 -21.75 23.80 10.61
CA VAL A 427 -22.40 24.21 9.34
C VAL A 427 -23.46 25.31 9.55
N PRO A 428 -23.83 26.07 8.48
CA PRO A 428 -24.93 27.02 8.55
C PRO A 428 -26.28 26.31 8.75
N ASP A 429 -27.30 27.08 9.10
CA ASP A 429 -28.66 26.54 9.16
C ASP A 429 -29.13 26.03 7.79
N GLY A 430 -29.95 24.98 7.83
CA GLY A 430 -30.37 24.27 6.64
C GLY A 430 -30.69 22.81 6.91
N THR A 431 -31.07 22.12 5.84
CA THR A 431 -31.37 20.69 5.88
C THR A 431 -30.23 19.90 5.25
N TYR A 432 -29.83 18.82 5.91
CA TYR A 432 -28.67 18.02 5.55
C TYR A 432 -29.02 16.53 5.48
N GLU A 433 -28.42 15.84 4.52
CA GLU A 433 -28.35 14.39 4.49
C GLU A 433 -27.10 13.97 5.29
N LEU A 434 -27.31 13.30 6.43
CA LEU A 434 -26.27 12.68 7.23
C LEU A 434 -26.19 11.19 6.88
N SER A 435 -25.04 10.73 6.40
CA SER A 435 -24.75 9.30 6.23
C SER A 435 -23.75 8.83 7.27
N LEU A 436 -24.06 7.70 7.91
CA LEU A 436 -23.19 7.04 8.89
C LEU A 436 -22.81 5.66 8.37
N LEU A 437 -21.51 5.37 8.36
CA LEU A 437 -20.93 4.07 8.04
C LEU A 437 -20.38 3.45 9.32
N LEU A 438 -20.82 2.23 9.61
CA LEU A 438 -20.47 1.52 10.83
C LEU A 438 -20.21 0.05 10.53
N ALA A 439 -19.27 -0.56 11.25
CA ALA A 439 -19.07 -1.99 11.28
C ALA A 439 -18.63 -2.43 12.67
N GLU A 440 -18.97 -3.67 13.05
CA GLU A 440 -18.43 -4.31 14.25
C GLU A 440 -17.44 -5.39 13.82
N LEU A 441 -16.15 -5.05 13.87
CA LEU A 441 -15.07 -5.87 13.34
C LEU A 441 -14.29 -6.55 14.46
N LYS A 442 -14.05 -7.86 14.34
CA LYS A 442 -13.12 -8.63 15.17
C LYS A 442 -13.27 -8.40 16.69
N THR A 443 -14.51 -8.30 17.16
CA THR A 443 -14.83 -8.16 18.60
C THR A 443 -15.73 -9.28 19.09
N ASN A 444 -15.44 -9.72 20.32
CA ASN A 444 -16.26 -10.67 21.07
C ASN A 444 -17.20 -9.96 22.05
N ASP A 445 -17.01 -8.65 22.25
CA ASP A 445 -17.81 -7.87 23.18
C ASP A 445 -19.22 -7.65 22.62
N GLU A 446 -20.19 -7.52 23.53
CA GLU A 446 -21.52 -7.06 23.16
C GLU A 446 -21.57 -5.53 23.28
N ASN A 447 -21.74 -4.85 22.15
CA ASN A 447 -21.77 -3.40 22.08
C ASN A 447 -23.14 -2.93 21.64
N ILE A 448 -23.71 -2.02 22.43
CA ILE A 448 -25.04 -1.45 22.21
C ILE A 448 -24.92 0.06 22.38
N MET A 449 -25.37 0.83 21.39
CA MET A 449 -25.35 2.29 21.47
C MET A 449 -26.62 2.93 20.92
N ASP A 450 -26.88 4.15 21.38
CA ASP A 450 -27.80 5.08 20.74
C ASP A 450 -26.98 6.12 19.95
N ILE A 451 -27.56 6.62 18.87
CA ILE A 451 -27.05 7.77 18.10
C ILE A 451 -28.11 8.86 18.14
N MET A 452 -27.69 10.06 18.54
CA MET A 452 -28.52 11.25 18.53
C MET A 452 -27.94 12.30 17.59
N VAL A 453 -28.81 13.15 17.04
CA VAL A 453 -28.41 14.36 16.33
C VAL A 453 -29.08 15.56 16.99
N ASN A 454 -28.29 16.54 17.39
CA ASN A 454 -28.76 17.75 18.08
C ASN A 454 -29.70 17.42 19.26
N GLY A 455 -29.35 16.40 20.04
CA GLY A 455 -30.12 15.92 21.20
C GLY A 455 -31.30 14.99 20.89
N LYS A 456 -31.70 14.83 19.62
CA LYS A 456 -32.78 13.91 19.23
C LYS A 456 -32.22 12.55 18.82
N THR A 457 -32.69 11.48 19.45
CA THR A 457 -32.33 10.11 19.06
C THR A 457 -32.81 9.78 17.66
N ILE A 458 -31.89 9.40 16.77
CA ILE A 458 -32.18 9.00 15.39
C ILE A 458 -32.06 7.49 15.18
N TRP A 459 -31.31 6.80 16.04
CA TRP A 459 -31.15 5.35 15.98
C TRP A 459 -30.80 4.81 17.38
N SER A 460 -31.66 3.96 17.94
CA SER A 460 -31.56 3.50 19.34
C SER A 460 -31.29 2.00 19.47
N ASN A 461 -30.67 1.60 20.59
CA ASN A 461 -30.42 0.20 20.96
C ASN A 461 -29.71 -0.60 19.85
N ILE A 462 -28.73 0.02 19.22
CA ILE A 462 -28.02 -0.53 18.06
C ILE A 462 -27.03 -1.59 18.54
N ASN A 463 -27.33 -2.86 18.27
CA ASN A 463 -26.36 -3.95 18.33
C ASN A 463 -26.07 -4.42 16.89
N LEU A 464 -24.96 -3.93 16.31
CA LEU A 464 -24.62 -4.16 14.90
C LEU A 464 -24.45 -5.65 14.62
N LYS A 465 -23.69 -6.36 15.46
CA LYS A 465 -23.46 -7.80 15.35
C LYS A 465 -24.75 -8.61 15.42
N LYS A 466 -25.68 -8.29 16.33
CA LYS A 466 -26.96 -9.00 16.47
C LYS A 466 -27.93 -8.70 15.32
N ALA A 467 -27.97 -7.45 14.85
CA ALA A 467 -28.89 -7.03 13.81
C ALA A 467 -28.43 -7.44 12.40
N TYR A 468 -27.12 -7.47 12.14
CA TYR A 468 -26.57 -7.61 10.80
C TYR A 468 -25.52 -8.71 10.64
N GLY A 469 -25.02 -9.27 11.74
CA GLY A 469 -23.96 -10.30 11.74
C GLY A 469 -22.55 -9.75 11.94
N ASN A 470 -21.60 -10.65 12.14
CA ASN A 470 -20.18 -10.32 12.37
C ASN A 470 -19.50 -9.78 11.11
N ASP A 471 -18.62 -8.80 11.33
CA ASP A 471 -17.70 -8.24 10.33
C ASP A 471 -18.42 -7.69 9.09
N ARG A 472 -19.61 -7.09 9.27
CA ARG A 472 -20.43 -6.53 8.18
C ARG A 472 -20.45 -5.00 8.24
N GLY A 473 -20.24 -4.38 7.08
CA GLY A 473 -20.37 -2.93 6.88
C GLY A 473 -21.84 -2.52 6.73
N ILE A 474 -22.22 -1.41 7.38
CA ILE A 474 -23.58 -0.87 7.39
C ILE A 474 -23.53 0.62 7.11
N ALA A 475 -24.31 1.07 6.12
CA ALA A 475 -24.55 2.48 5.84
C ALA A 475 -26.00 2.86 6.16
N LYS A 476 -26.22 3.95 6.88
CA LYS A 476 -27.55 4.53 7.14
C LYS A 476 -27.55 6.02 6.80
N ARG A 477 -28.66 6.49 6.22
CA ARG A 477 -28.88 7.89 5.87
C ARG A 477 -30.02 8.48 6.68
N PHE A 478 -29.88 9.72 7.10
CA PHE A 478 -30.84 10.46 7.89
C PHE A 478 -30.98 11.87 7.32
N LEU A 479 -32.19 12.40 7.31
CA LEU A 479 -32.42 13.82 7.06
C LEU A 479 -32.41 14.56 8.40
N VAL A 480 -31.52 15.53 8.54
CA VAL A 480 -31.30 16.28 9.79
C VAL A 480 -31.27 17.78 9.50
N SER A 481 -31.47 18.60 10.52
CA SER A 481 -31.49 20.06 10.37
C SER A 481 -30.59 20.73 11.40
N SER A 482 -29.86 21.76 10.94
CA SER A 482 -29.25 22.77 11.83
C SER A 482 -30.22 23.93 11.95
N ASN A 483 -30.53 24.31 13.19
CA ASN A 483 -31.32 25.48 13.55
C ASN A 483 -30.57 26.31 14.59
N ASP A 484 -30.88 27.60 14.67
CA ASP A 484 -30.31 28.55 15.62
C ASP A 484 -28.77 28.61 15.55
N ASN A 485 -28.19 28.39 14.37
CA ASN A 485 -26.74 28.35 14.16
C ASN A 485 -25.96 27.32 14.99
N LYS A 486 -26.63 26.26 15.48
CA LYS A 486 -26.00 25.22 16.34
C LYS A 486 -25.13 24.22 15.57
N GLY A 487 -25.24 24.18 14.24
CA GLY A 487 -24.58 23.17 13.42
C GLY A 487 -25.23 21.79 13.57
N ILE A 488 -24.46 20.75 13.24
CA ILE A 488 -24.85 19.34 13.39
C ILE A 488 -23.92 18.68 14.40
N ILE A 489 -24.49 18.22 15.51
CA ILE A 489 -23.80 17.47 16.56
C ILE A 489 -24.37 16.05 16.56
N VAL A 490 -23.53 15.06 16.24
CA VAL A 490 -23.88 13.64 16.23
C VAL A 490 -23.28 12.99 17.48
N ASP A 491 -24.11 12.68 18.46
CA ASP A 491 -23.67 12.10 19.73
C ASP A 491 -23.87 10.58 19.74
N PHE A 492 -22.89 9.88 20.30
CA PHE A 492 -22.88 8.43 20.44
C PHE A 492 -22.93 8.06 21.91
N LYS A 493 -23.99 7.38 22.33
CA LYS A 493 -24.20 7.00 23.74
C LYS A 493 -24.15 5.50 23.90
N ALA A 494 -23.12 5.00 24.59
CA ALA A 494 -23.03 3.59 24.96
C ALA A 494 -24.17 3.21 25.94
N LYS A 495 -24.89 2.14 25.62
CA LYS A 495 -25.75 1.40 26.57
C LYS A 495 -25.00 0.20 27.16
N LYS A 496 -24.13 -0.40 26.36
CA LYS A 496 -23.23 -1.49 26.73
C LYS A 496 -21.99 -1.46 25.84
N GLY A 497 -20.82 -1.76 26.39
CA GLY A 497 -19.57 -1.79 25.63
C GLY A 497 -19.15 -0.40 25.13
N LYS A 498 -18.52 -0.35 23.95
CA LYS A 498 -17.97 0.88 23.36
C LYS A 498 -18.75 1.29 22.10
N THR A 499 -18.93 2.60 21.94
CA THR A 499 -19.44 3.23 20.70
C THR A 499 -18.42 3.11 19.58
N ARG A 500 -18.87 3.25 18.32
CA ARG A 500 -17.97 3.22 17.17
C ARG A 500 -18.52 3.94 15.95
N LEU A 501 -17.60 4.38 15.09
CA LEU A 501 -17.90 5.00 13.80
C LEU A 501 -16.78 4.71 12.82
N SER A 502 -17.12 4.32 11.59
CA SER A 502 -16.17 4.01 10.51
C SER A 502 -16.10 5.12 9.45
N GLY A 503 -17.25 5.72 9.13
CA GLY A 503 -17.30 6.85 8.20
C GLY A 503 -18.51 7.75 8.46
N ILE A 504 -18.36 9.03 8.12
CA ILE A 504 -19.45 10.01 8.24
C ILE A 504 -19.45 10.94 7.04
N LYS A 505 -20.62 11.17 6.46
CA LYS A 505 -20.82 12.14 5.37
C LYS A 505 -21.95 13.10 5.73
N LEU A 506 -21.76 14.38 5.48
CA LEU A 506 -22.77 15.41 5.61
C LEU A 506 -22.87 16.18 4.29
N ARG A 507 -24.07 16.23 3.70
CA ARG A 507 -24.34 16.96 2.45
C ARG A 507 -25.52 17.90 2.65
N LYS A 508 -25.36 19.16 2.27
CA LYS A 508 -26.45 20.14 2.28
C LYS A 508 -27.47 19.80 1.20
N VAL A 509 -28.74 19.83 1.57
CA VAL A 509 -29.88 19.55 0.66
C VAL A 509 -30.62 20.84 0.32
N ASN A 510 -30.95 21.64 1.34
CA ASN A 510 -31.64 22.92 1.24
C ASN A 510 -30.99 23.96 2.15
#